data_AF-A0A5N9BPF7-F1
#
_entry.id   AF-A0A5N9BPF7-F1
#
_cell.length_a   1.000
_cell.length_b   1.000
_cell.length_c   1.000
_cell.angle_alpha   90.00
_cell.angle_beta   90.00
_cell.angle_gamma   90.00
#
_symmetry.space_group_name_H-M   'P 1'
#
loop_
_entity.id
_entity.type
_entity.pdbx_description
1 polymer ?
#
loop_
_entity_poly.entity_id
_entity_poly.type
_entity_poly.pdbx_seq_one_letter_code
_entity_poly.pdbx_strand_id
1 'polypeptide(L)'
;MEVANAGMYDGATSLAEAALMACRVTKREKVALADSISPAYTDVIRTYCQSQNIAVETVNPSSPNLNAETACVVLQYPNYFGYIEDLQKLVDSAHAQGALAVVSTDPTAMGMFQTPGHYGADIVTGDGQPLGIPSSYGGPYVGLFATKQEYIRQMPSRLSGRTVDKNGKTGYVLTLQTREQHIRRERATSNICTNEALYALAATVYLAAMGKQGLRQVAELCYHKAHYAAAEIGKLPGFSMPIDAPFFQEFVVQCPAPPAEINKKLMDRNILGGLDLGRQIPNGMLLCVTEMSSRKDIDSLVAALSEFK
;
A
#
# COMPACT_ATOMS: atom_id res chain seq x y z
N MET A 1 -2.89 13.61 5.35
CA MET A 1 -1.56 14.21 5.14
C MET A 1 -1.71 15.62 4.63
N GLU A 2 -0.69 16.46 4.78
CA GLU A 2 -0.78 17.91 4.52
C GLU A 2 -0.37 18.29 3.08
N VAL A 3 0.56 17.54 2.49
CA VAL A 3 1.01 17.74 1.10
C VAL A 3 1.20 16.39 0.39
N ALA A 4 0.89 16.34 -0.90
CA ALA A 4 1.11 15.21 -1.79
C ALA A 4 1.83 15.66 -3.07
N ASN A 5 2.60 14.76 -3.69
CA ASN A 5 3.20 15.01 -4.99
C ASN A 5 2.25 14.68 -6.14
N ALA A 6 2.72 14.94 -7.37
CA ALA A 6 1.97 14.70 -8.59
C ALA A 6 2.17 13.29 -9.18
N GLY A 7 2.41 12.29 -8.32
CA GLY A 7 2.53 10.87 -8.69
C GLY A 7 3.97 10.36 -8.77
N MET A 8 4.10 9.07 -8.50
CA MET A 8 5.31 8.22 -8.61
C MET A 8 5.06 7.10 -9.63
N TYR A 9 6.03 6.20 -9.86
CA TYR A 9 5.89 5.11 -10.83
C TYR A 9 4.85 4.06 -10.40
N ASP A 10 4.91 3.60 -9.17
CA ASP A 10 4.00 2.59 -8.61
C ASP A 10 4.02 2.65 -7.07
N GLY A 11 3.21 1.82 -6.40
CA GLY A 11 3.22 1.78 -4.93
C GLY A 11 4.55 1.31 -4.32
N ALA A 12 5.29 0.40 -4.97
CA ALA A 12 6.52 -0.18 -4.44
C ALA A 12 7.67 0.83 -4.42
N THR A 13 7.88 1.52 -5.54
CA THR A 13 8.85 2.59 -5.70
C THR A 13 8.49 3.81 -4.86
N SER A 14 7.19 4.09 -4.66
CA SER A 14 6.74 5.12 -3.72
C SER A 14 7.19 4.81 -2.30
N LEU A 15 6.98 3.57 -1.84
CA LEU A 15 7.36 3.14 -0.50
C LEU A 15 8.89 3.16 -0.30
N ALA A 16 9.64 2.72 -1.31
CA ALA A 16 11.10 2.80 -1.29
C ALA A 16 11.62 4.24 -1.21
N GLU A 17 11.07 5.15 -2.01
CA GLU A 17 11.41 6.58 -1.94
C GLU A 17 11.02 7.23 -0.62
N ALA A 18 9.96 6.74 0.04
CA ALA A 18 9.56 7.22 1.36
C ALA A 18 10.57 6.78 2.44
N ALA A 19 11.09 5.55 2.36
CA ALA A 19 12.18 5.10 3.23
C ALA A 19 13.47 5.94 3.02
N LEU A 20 13.85 6.20 1.76
CA LEU A 20 14.99 7.07 1.45
C LEU A 20 14.77 8.51 1.93
N MET A 21 13.57 9.04 1.77
CA MET A 21 13.20 10.36 2.27
C MET A 21 13.31 10.44 3.79
N ALA A 22 12.86 9.41 4.52
CA ALA A 22 13.00 9.34 5.96
C ALA A 22 14.48 9.32 6.40
N CYS A 23 15.34 8.59 5.70
CA CYS A 23 16.79 8.60 5.94
C CYS A 23 17.38 10.00 5.75
N ARG A 24 16.99 10.73 4.69
CA ARG A 24 17.44 12.12 4.46
C ARG A 24 16.96 13.10 5.52
N VAL A 25 15.73 12.93 6.01
CA VAL A 25 15.13 13.80 7.06
C VAL A 25 15.82 13.57 8.40
N THR A 26 15.97 12.31 8.80
CA THR A 26 16.53 11.94 10.11
C THR A 26 18.06 11.94 10.14
N LYS A 27 18.70 11.90 8.95
CA LYS A 27 20.16 11.71 8.77
C LYS A 27 20.64 10.41 9.41
N ARG A 28 19.83 9.37 9.31
CA ARG A 28 20.08 8.01 9.81
C ARG A 28 20.01 7.03 8.65
N GLU A 29 20.75 5.93 8.75
CA GLU A 29 20.95 4.98 7.65
C GLU A 29 20.41 3.58 7.97
N LYS A 30 19.43 3.47 8.88
CA LYS A 30 18.79 2.21 9.27
C LYS A 30 17.27 2.26 9.07
N VAL A 31 16.74 1.36 8.26
CA VAL A 31 15.30 1.20 7.97
C VAL A 31 14.80 -0.09 8.62
N ALA A 32 13.74 0.01 9.42
CA ALA A 32 13.05 -1.14 9.99
C ALA A 32 11.81 -1.47 9.15
N LEU A 33 11.75 -2.65 8.55
CA LEU A 33 10.62 -3.15 7.77
C LEU A 33 9.78 -4.10 8.61
N ALA A 34 8.49 -3.82 8.77
CA ALA A 34 7.58 -4.81 9.31
C ALA A 34 7.60 -6.11 8.50
N ASP A 35 7.61 -7.27 9.17
CA ASP A 35 7.48 -8.59 8.54
C ASP A 35 6.13 -8.81 7.86
N SER A 36 5.16 -7.92 8.10
CA SER A 36 3.84 -7.86 7.50
C SER A 36 3.77 -7.05 6.19
N ILE A 37 4.92 -6.64 5.63
CA ILE A 37 5.00 -5.97 4.32
C ILE A 37 5.10 -6.98 3.17
N SER A 38 4.54 -6.62 2.01
CA SER A 38 4.67 -7.37 0.75
C SER A 38 6.14 -7.73 0.46
N PRO A 39 6.44 -9.01 0.19
CA PRO A 39 7.78 -9.44 -0.19
C PRO A 39 8.32 -8.70 -1.42
N ALA A 40 7.45 -8.42 -2.41
CA ALA A 40 7.85 -7.66 -3.59
C ALA A 40 8.24 -6.22 -3.26
N TYR A 41 7.51 -5.56 -2.35
CA TYR A 41 7.85 -4.19 -1.92
C TYR A 41 9.14 -4.20 -1.08
N THR A 42 9.33 -5.23 -0.26
CA THR A 42 10.57 -5.44 0.50
C THR A 42 11.78 -5.56 -0.42
N ASP A 43 11.67 -6.33 -1.52
CA ASP A 43 12.76 -6.48 -2.49
C ASP A 43 13.10 -5.16 -3.20
N VAL A 44 12.10 -4.35 -3.54
CA VAL A 44 12.30 -3.01 -4.12
C VAL A 44 12.99 -2.08 -3.11
N ILE A 45 12.54 -2.05 -1.85
CA ILE A 45 13.17 -1.22 -0.80
C ILE A 45 14.63 -1.61 -0.60
N ARG A 46 14.92 -2.91 -0.45
CA ARG A 46 16.30 -3.41 -0.29
C ARG A 46 17.17 -3.02 -1.47
N THR A 47 16.65 -3.14 -2.69
CA THR A 47 17.36 -2.75 -3.91
C THR A 47 17.68 -1.25 -3.93
N TYR A 48 16.73 -0.40 -3.55
CA TYR A 48 16.93 1.06 -3.49
C TYR A 48 17.94 1.47 -2.40
N CYS A 49 17.91 0.79 -1.26
CA CYS A 49 18.79 1.05 -0.12
C CYS A 49 20.23 0.57 -0.35
N GLN A 50 20.41 -0.48 -1.17
CA GLN A 50 21.70 -1.13 -1.40
C GLN A 50 22.80 -0.16 -1.86
N SER A 51 22.50 0.73 -2.82
CA SER A 51 23.50 1.63 -3.40
C SER A 51 23.99 2.72 -2.44
N GLN A 52 23.22 3.00 -1.39
CA GLN A 52 23.53 4.01 -0.36
C GLN A 52 24.02 3.38 0.95
N ASN A 53 24.23 2.06 0.99
CA ASN A 53 24.60 1.30 2.19
C ASN A 53 23.63 1.50 3.37
N ILE A 54 22.35 1.78 3.09
CA ILE A 54 21.32 1.90 4.11
C ILE A 54 20.98 0.49 4.62
N ALA A 55 21.13 0.25 5.92
CA ALA A 55 20.81 -1.01 6.56
C ALA A 55 19.29 -1.22 6.58
N VAL A 56 18.83 -2.38 6.12
CA VAL A 56 17.41 -2.75 6.09
C VAL A 56 17.21 -3.98 6.96
N GLU A 57 16.51 -3.82 8.07
CA GLU A 57 16.24 -4.90 9.03
C GLU A 57 14.75 -5.22 9.05
N THR A 58 14.40 -6.51 9.06
CA THR A 58 13.01 -6.93 9.26
C THR A 58 12.71 -6.98 10.76
N VAL A 59 11.58 -6.41 11.16
CA VAL A 59 11.13 -6.33 12.55
C VAL A 59 9.71 -6.89 12.70
N ASN A 60 9.41 -7.46 13.86
CA ASN A 60 8.06 -7.89 14.18
C ASN A 60 7.22 -6.68 14.67
N PRO A 61 6.06 -6.38 14.06
CA PRO A 61 5.20 -5.26 14.45
C PRO A 61 4.75 -5.29 15.92
N SER A 62 4.63 -6.46 16.54
CA SER A 62 4.21 -6.57 17.95
C SER A 62 5.31 -6.13 18.92
N SER A 63 6.58 -6.18 18.50
CA SER A 63 7.74 -5.84 19.30
C SER A 63 8.89 -5.32 18.42
N PRO A 64 8.71 -4.16 17.77
CA PRO A 64 9.68 -3.69 16.80
C PRO A 64 10.98 -3.31 17.53
N ASN A 65 12.10 -3.92 17.13
CA ASN A 65 13.42 -3.64 17.72
C ASN A 65 13.99 -2.33 17.16
N LEU A 66 13.39 -1.20 17.56
CA LEU A 66 13.78 0.13 17.13
C LEU A 66 14.79 0.73 18.12
N ASN A 67 15.75 1.51 17.60
CA ASN A 67 16.75 2.19 18.41
C ASN A 67 16.99 3.62 17.89
N ALA A 68 17.86 4.37 18.57
CA ALA A 68 18.17 5.75 18.22
C ALA A 68 18.85 5.93 16.85
N GLU A 69 19.33 4.85 16.22
CA GLU A 69 19.90 4.85 14.88
C GLU A 69 18.86 4.57 13.80
N THR A 70 17.65 4.11 14.16
CA THR A 70 16.58 3.85 13.20
C THR A 70 16.05 5.14 12.58
N ALA A 71 16.09 5.24 11.25
CA ALA A 71 15.54 6.35 10.46
C ALA A 71 14.01 6.29 10.39
N CYS A 72 13.47 5.11 10.11
CA CYS A 72 12.03 4.89 10.07
C CYS A 72 11.64 3.44 10.34
N VAL A 73 10.38 3.29 10.75
CA VAL A 73 9.63 2.05 10.58
C VAL A 73 8.78 2.16 9.31
N VAL A 74 8.80 1.12 8.49
CA VAL A 74 7.97 0.98 7.31
C VAL A 74 6.86 -0.02 7.62
N LEU A 75 5.63 0.32 7.25
CA LEU A 75 4.41 -0.42 7.56
C LEU A 75 3.49 -0.50 6.32
N GLN A 76 2.58 -1.46 6.30
CA GLN A 76 1.45 -1.52 5.35
C GLN A 76 0.11 -1.48 6.11
N TYR A 77 -0.89 -0.78 5.55
CA TYR A 77 -2.20 -0.61 6.18
C TYR A 77 -3.37 -0.68 5.17
N PRO A 78 -4.20 -1.75 5.18
CA PRO A 78 -3.98 -3.04 5.84
C PRO A 78 -2.64 -3.66 5.45
N ASN A 79 -2.15 -4.61 6.24
CA ASN A 79 -0.88 -5.27 5.97
C ASN A 79 -0.96 -6.22 4.76
N TYR A 80 0.15 -6.82 4.37
CA TYR A 80 0.23 -7.73 3.21
C TYR A 80 -0.73 -8.92 3.26
N PHE A 81 -1.13 -9.33 4.47
CA PHE A 81 -2.05 -10.44 4.68
C PHE A 81 -3.52 -9.99 4.70
N GLY A 82 -3.77 -8.68 4.57
CA GLY A 82 -5.09 -8.06 4.56
C GLY A 82 -5.58 -7.54 5.93
N TYR A 83 -4.79 -7.71 6.98
CA TYR A 83 -5.21 -7.46 8.36
C TYR A 83 -4.85 -6.06 8.86
N ILE A 84 -5.65 -5.58 9.81
CA ILE A 84 -5.53 -4.27 10.42
C ILE A 84 -4.74 -4.39 11.73
N GLU A 85 -3.53 -3.84 11.73
CA GLU A 85 -2.66 -3.79 12.91
C GLU A 85 -2.89 -2.49 13.71
N ASP A 86 -2.48 -2.47 14.98
CA ASP A 86 -2.53 -1.28 15.83
C ASP A 86 -1.51 -0.23 15.37
N LEU A 87 -1.92 0.56 14.39
CA LEU A 87 -1.07 1.55 13.74
C LEU A 87 -0.66 2.66 14.71
N GLN A 88 -1.50 3.04 15.68
CA GLN A 88 -1.16 4.05 16.67
C GLN A 88 0.04 3.60 17.51
N LYS A 89 -0.02 2.38 18.06
CA LYS A 89 1.06 1.83 18.89
C LYS A 89 2.37 1.73 18.11
N LEU A 90 2.31 1.35 16.83
CA LEU A 90 3.48 1.26 15.95
C LEU A 90 4.11 2.63 15.68
N VAL A 91 3.28 3.64 15.39
CA VAL A 91 3.74 5.02 15.18
C VAL A 91 4.37 5.57 16.47
N ASP A 92 3.71 5.41 17.62
CA ASP A 92 4.21 5.88 18.91
C ASP A 92 5.57 5.25 19.25
N SER A 93 5.74 3.95 18.95
CA SER A 93 7.00 3.23 19.16
C SER A 93 8.15 3.77 18.31
N ALA A 94 7.86 4.18 17.06
CA ALA A 94 8.85 4.81 16.19
C ALA A 94 9.23 6.20 16.67
N HIS A 95 8.23 7.03 17.01
CA HIS A 95 8.44 8.39 17.49
C HIS A 95 9.19 8.43 18.82
N ALA A 96 8.99 7.44 19.70
CA ALA A 96 9.75 7.30 20.95
C ALA A 96 11.27 7.17 20.73
N GLN A 97 11.71 6.69 19.56
CA GLN A 97 13.13 6.60 19.16
C GLN A 97 13.58 7.75 18.24
N GLY A 98 12.69 8.70 17.95
CA GLY A 98 12.91 9.75 16.95
C GLY A 98 12.98 9.25 15.51
N ALA A 99 12.49 8.02 15.25
CA ALA A 99 12.32 7.47 13.92
C ALA A 99 11.00 7.95 13.31
N LEU A 100 10.91 8.05 11.99
CA LEU A 100 9.65 8.37 11.29
C LEU A 100 8.80 7.11 11.08
N ALA A 101 7.49 7.29 10.99
CA ALA A 101 6.56 6.25 10.56
C ALA A 101 6.20 6.44 9.08
N VAL A 102 6.58 5.46 8.26
CA VAL A 102 6.30 5.39 6.82
C VAL A 102 5.25 4.32 6.57
N VAL A 103 4.10 4.68 6.01
CA VAL A 103 2.96 3.75 5.86
C VAL A 103 2.50 3.69 4.41
N SER A 104 2.55 2.52 3.79
CA SER A 104 1.88 2.29 2.51
C SER A 104 0.45 1.81 2.76
N THR A 105 -0.54 2.49 2.20
CA THR A 105 -1.96 2.20 2.43
C THR A 105 -2.68 1.80 1.15
N ASP A 106 -3.68 0.93 1.28
CA ASP A 106 -4.72 0.78 0.25
C ASP A 106 -5.60 2.03 0.26
N PRO A 107 -5.72 2.78 -0.85
CA PRO A 107 -6.53 4.00 -0.89
C PRO A 107 -8.05 3.74 -0.82
N THR A 108 -8.53 2.57 -1.23
CA THR A 108 -9.92 2.14 -1.10
C THR A 108 -10.29 1.93 0.37
N ALA A 109 -9.38 1.34 1.16
CA ALA A 109 -9.58 1.17 2.60
C ALA A 109 -9.84 2.51 3.32
N MET A 110 -9.28 3.61 2.82
CA MET A 110 -9.46 4.96 3.38
C MET A 110 -10.89 5.51 3.21
N GLY A 111 -11.73 4.87 2.40
CA GLY A 111 -13.15 5.19 2.32
C GLY A 111 -13.93 4.78 3.58
N MET A 112 -13.40 3.85 4.38
CA MET A 112 -14.05 3.28 5.55
C MET A 112 -13.23 3.43 6.84
N PHE A 113 -11.91 3.26 6.78
CA PHE A 113 -11.04 3.26 7.96
C PHE A 113 -10.39 4.61 8.24
N GLN A 114 -9.99 4.77 9.50
CA GLN A 114 -9.18 5.90 9.91
C GLN A 114 -7.84 5.87 9.19
N THR A 115 -7.40 7.02 8.66
CA THR A 115 -6.23 7.11 7.78
C THR A 115 -4.91 7.08 8.56
N PRO A 116 -3.78 6.63 7.97
CA PRO A 116 -2.47 6.66 8.64
C PRO A 116 -2.07 8.03 9.19
N GLY A 117 -2.45 9.12 8.50
CA GLY A 117 -2.16 10.47 8.95
C GLY A 117 -2.88 10.87 10.25
N HIS A 118 -4.01 10.23 10.57
CA HIS A 118 -4.67 10.44 11.86
C HIS A 118 -3.91 9.80 13.01
N TYR A 119 -3.28 8.64 12.76
CA TYR A 119 -2.44 7.94 13.73
C TYR A 119 -1.04 8.55 13.88
N GLY A 120 -0.76 9.65 13.18
CA GLY A 120 0.52 10.37 13.28
C GLY A 120 1.59 9.96 12.28
N ALA A 121 1.27 9.13 11.28
CA ALA A 121 2.22 8.75 10.22
C ALA A 121 2.87 10.00 9.58
N ASP A 122 4.16 9.92 9.29
CA ASP A 122 4.97 11.03 8.79
C ASP A 122 4.93 11.10 7.27
N ILE A 123 5.03 9.94 6.63
CA ILE A 123 4.99 9.75 5.18
C ILE A 123 4.00 8.63 4.87
N VAL A 124 3.07 8.88 3.94
CA VAL A 124 2.06 7.92 3.51
C VAL A 124 2.19 7.71 2.02
N THR A 125 2.29 6.45 1.61
CA THR A 125 2.34 6.04 0.21
C THR A 125 1.19 5.09 -0.11
N GLY A 126 1.07 4.69 -1.37
CA GLY A 126 0.10 3.68 -1.78
C GLY A 126 0.17 3.43 -3.27
N ASP A 127 -0.50 2.38 -3.74
CA ASP A 127 -0.73 2.18 -5.16
C ASP A 127 -2.10 2.76 -5.52
N GLY A 128 -2.13 3.65 -6.51
CA GLY A 128 -3.34 4.30 -6.99
C GLY A 128 -4.16 3.46 -7.96
N GLN A 129 -3.72 2.25 -8.32
CA GLN A 129 -4.47 1.38 -9.24
C GLN A 129 -5.95 1.19 -8.86
N PRO A 130 -6.33 0.97 -7.59
CA PRO A 130 -7.73 0.80 -7.22
C PRO A 130 -8.61 2.03 -7.47
N LEU A 131 -8.02 3.19 -7.76
CA LEU A 131 -8.73 4.45 -8.03
C LEU A 131 -9.16 4.56 -9.50
N GLY A 132 -9.88 3.55 -9.98
CA GLY A 132 -10.47 3.52 -11.32
C GLY A 132 -9.49 3.24 -12.45
N ILE A 133 -8.30 2.69 -12.16
CA ILE A 133 -7.30 2.31 -13.16
C ILE A 133 -7.39 0.80 -13.42
N PRO A 134 -7.49 0.34 -14.68
CA PRO A 134 -7.65 -1.08 -14.97
C PRO A 134 -6.38 -1.89 -14.67
N SER A 135 -6.55 -3.09 -14.14
CA SER A 135 -5.47 -4.08 -14.02
C SER A 135 -4.92 -4.40 -15.42
N SER A 136 -3.66 -4.03 -15.65
CA SER A 136 -3.03 -4.08 -16.97
C SER A 136 -1.79 -4.98 -16.96
N TYR A 137 -1.86 -6.09 -16.20
CA TYR A 137 -0.75 -7.04 -16.01
C TYR A 137 0.53 -6.39 -15.46
N GLY A 138 0.37 -5.42 -14.56
CA GLY A 138 1.48 -4.79 -13.82
C GLY A 138 1.60 -3.27 -13.98
N GLY A 139 0.91 -2.66 -14.96
CA GLY A 139 0.90 -1.21 -15.10
C GLY A 139 0.53 -0.72 -16.50
N PRO A 140 0.54 0.59 -16.74
CA PRO A 140 1.03 1.62 -15.81
C PRO A 140 -0.01 1.95 -14.73
N TYR A 141 0.45 2.14 -13.50
CA TYR A 141 -0.36 2.60 -12.36
C TYR A 141 0.16 3.96 -11.88
N VAL A 142 -0.33 4.48 -10.75
CA VAL A 142 0.23 5.70 -10.17
C VAL A 142 0.59 5.46 -8.72
N GLY A 143 1.86 5.65 -8.38
CA GLY A 143 2.26 5.62 -6.98
C GLY A 143 1.81 6.90 -6.25
N LEU A 144 1.12 6.74 -5.13
CA LEU A 144 0.68 7.82 -4.25
C LEU A 144 1.79 8.14 -3.25
N PHE A 145 2.01 9.43 -2.98
CA PHE A 145 3.02 9.89 -2.03
C PHE A 145 2.60 11.20 -1.35
N ALA A 146 2.44 11.14 -0.04
CA ALA A 146 2.07 12.29 0.79
C ALA A 146 2.87 12.32 2.09
N THR A 147 3.06 13.50 2.68
CA THR A 147 3.87 13.68 3.90
C THR A 147 3.37 14.87 4.72
N LYS A 148 3.88 15.02 5.95
CA LYS A 148 3.79 16.27 6.72
C LYS A 148 4.48 17.42 5.98
N GLN A 149 3.96 18.64 6.12
CA GLN A 149 4.42 19.85 5.42
C GLN A 149 5.88 20.18 5.71
N GLU A 150 6.37 19.91 6.93
CA GLU A 150 7.76 20.15 7.32
C GLU A 150 8.78 19.38 6.46
N TYR A 151 8.39 18.23 5.89
CA TYR A 151 9.28 17.40 5.06
C TYR A 151 9.18 17.68 3.56
N ILE A 152 8.36 18.66 3.12
CA ILE A 152 8.12 18.97 1.70
C ILE A 152 9.40 19.21 0.89
N ARG A 153 10.47 19.73 1.52
CA ARG A 153 11.76 19.99 0.85
C ARG A 153 12.52 18.72 0.48
N GLN A 154 12.21 17.58 1.12
CA GLN A 154 12.82 16.27 0.84
C GLN A 154 11.95 15.38 -0.04
N MET A 155 10.73 15.83 -0.36
CA MET A 155 9.76 15.07 -1.15
C MET A 155 10.29 14.78 -2.57
N PRO A 156 10.15 13.54 -3.07
CA PRO A 156 10.47 13.19 -4.45
C PRO A 156 9.37 13.65 -5.41
N SER A 157 9.68 13.63 -6.71
CA SER A 157 8.75 13.99 -7.79
C SER A 157 8.27 15.46 -7.75
N ARG A 158 7.35 15.75 -8.66
CA ARG A 158 6.83 17.08 -8.99
C ARG A 158 5.79 17.53 -7.96
N LEU A 159 5.75 18.84 -7.68
CA LEU A 159 4.73 19.47 -6.84
C LEU A 159 3.99 20.53 -7.64
N SER A 160 2.65 20.49 -7.64
CA SER A 160 1.82 21.55 -8.21
C SER A 160 1.45 22.56 -7.12
N GLY A 161 1.73 23.85 -7.35
CA GLY A 161 1.45 24.93 -6.42
C GLY A 161 0.56 26.00 -7.01
N ARG A 162 -0.40 26.50 -6.22
CA ARG A 162 -1.25 27.64 -6.58
C ARG A 162 -0.44 28.94 -6.53
N THR A 163 -0.58 29.76 -7.57
CA THR A 163 0.03 31.09 -7.69
C THR A 163 -0.94 32.06 -8.37
N VAL A 164 -0.51 33.29 -8.66
CA VAL A 164 -1.25 34.26 -9.47
C VAL A 164 -0.44 34.69 -10.70
N ASP A 165 -1.13 34.97 -11.80
CA ASP A 165 -0.53 35.56 -13.01
C ASP A 165 -0.31 37.08 -12.84
N LYS A 166 0.24 37.72 -13.89
CA LYS A 166 0.48 39.17 -13.91
C LYS A 166 -0.77 40.04 -13.76
N ASN A 167 -1.97 39.48 -13.94
CA ASN A 167 -3.25 40.16 -13.80
C ASN A 167 -3.95 39.81 -12.47
N GLY A 168 -3.28 39.08 -11.56
CA GLY A 168 -3.86 38.62 -10.30
C GLY A 168 -4.79 37.41 -10.43
N LYS A 169 -4.84 36.74 -11.59
CA LYS A 169 -5.69 35.55 -11.79
C LYS A 169 -4.99 34.30 -11.26
N THR A 170 -5.73 33.44 -10.57
CA THR A 170 -5.21 32.16 -10.05
C THR A 170 -4.68 31.28 -11.17
N GLY A 171 -3.48 30.76 -10.98
CA GLY A 171 -2.85 29.74 -11.83
C GLY A 171 -2.16 28.66 -11.00
N TYR A 172 -1.71 27.61 -11.67
CA TYR A 172 -0.98 26.51 -11.04
C TYR A 172 0.31 26.26 -11.79
N VAL A 173 1.41 26.09 -11.07
CA VAL A 173 2.75 25.88 -11.62
C VAL A 173 3.47 24.77 -10.87
N LEU A 174 4.46 24.15 -11.51
CA LEU A 174 5.39 23.30 -10.78
C LEU A 174 6.21 24.17 -9.82
N THR A 175 6.22 23.81 -8.54
CA THR A 175 6.90 24.56 -7.49
C THR A 175 7.98 23.73 -6.81
N LEU A 176 8.88 24.42 -6.10
CA LEU A 176 10.03 23.80 -5.43
C LEU A 176 10.86 22.90 -6.37
N GLN A 177 10.99 23.29 -7.64
CA GLN A 177 11.65 22.49 -8.67
C GLN A 177 13.15 22.31 -8.41
N THR A 178 13.75 23.13 -7.54
CA THR A 178 15.15 22.97 -7.12
C THR A 178 15.43 21.63 -6.44
N ARG A 179 14.42 20.85 -6.05
CA ARG A 179 14.57 19.46 -5.58
C ARG A 179 14.85 18.46 -6.70
N GLU A 180 14.45 18.77 -7.91
CA GLU A 180 14.37 17.82 -9.03
C GLU A 180 15.67 17.70 -9.82
N GLN A 181 15.85 16.57 -10.50
CA GLN A 181 17.08 16.20 -11.21
C GLN A 181 17.52 17.22 -12.27
N HIS A 182 16.59 17.91 -12.94
CA HIS A 182 16.93 18.85 -14.01
C HIS A 182 17.65 20.12 -13.50
N ILE A 183 17.53 20.43 -12.20
CA ILE A 183 18.27 21.51 -11.53
C ILE A 183 19.39 20.95 -10.67
N ARG A 184 19.10 19.97 -9.81
CA ARG A 184 20.02 19.50 -8.77
C ARG A 184 20.88 18.30 -9.14
N ARG A 185 20.60 17.64 -10.26
CA ARG A 185 21.34 16.49 -10.77
C ARG A 185 21.55 15.43 -9.68
N GLU A 186 22.80 15.06 -9.38
CA GLU A 186 23.16 14.06 -8.37
C GLU A 186 22.74 14.44 -6.93
N ARG A 187 22.43 15.71 -6.66
CA ARG A 187 21.96 16.19 -5.35
C ARG A 187 20.44 16.28 -5.23
N ALA A 188 19.71 15.84 -6.26
CA ALA A 188 18.26 15.84 -6.27
C ALA A 188 17.70 14.90 -5.20
N THR A 189 16.43 15.08 -4.85
CA THR A 189 15.76 14.20 -3.87
C THR A 189 15.47 12.80 -4.43
N SER A 190 15.42 12.66 -5.75
CA SER A 190 15.19 11.42 -6.49
C SER A 190 15.67 11.59 -7.94
N ASN A 191 15.89 10.48 -8.64
CA ASN A 191 16.19 10.45 -10.07
C ASN A 191 14.93 10.52 -10.96
N ILE A 192 13.72 10.48 -10.37
CA ILE A 192 12.45 10.51 -11.10
C ILE A 192 12.34 11.74 -12.02
N CYS A 193 11.84 11.53 -13.24
CA CYS A 193 11.65 12.59 -14.23
C CYS A 193 10.29 12.49 -14.92
N THR A 194 10.13 11.52 -15.82
CA THR A 194 8.81 11.04 -16.22
C THR A 194 8.20 10.35 -15.02
N ASN A 195 6.93 10.61 -14.76
CA ASN A 195 6.12 9.92 -13.77
C ASN A 195 4.76 9.60 -14.40
N GLU A 196 3.82 9.10 -13.61
CA GLU A 196 2.53 8.58 -14.09
C GLU A 196 1.43 9.65 -14.06
N ALA A 197 1.72 10.83 -14.60
CA ALA A 197 0.82 11.99 -14.54
C ALA A 197 -0.54 11.74 -15.22
N LEU A 198 -0.58 10.94 -16.29
CA LEU A 198 -1.83 10.57 -16.96
C LEU A 198 -2.73 9.72 -16.04
N TYR A 199 -2.15 8.75 -15.34
CA TYR A 199 -2.87 7.91 -14.38
C TYR A 199 -3.20 8.67 -13.09
N ALA A 200 -2.37 9.63 -12.67
CA ALA A 200 -2.72 10.57 -11.62
C ALA A 200 -3.97 11.40 -11.99
N LEU A 201 -4.07 11.85 -13.24
CA LEU A 201 -5.25 12.54 -13.76
C LEU A 201 -6.47 11.60 -13.81
N ALA A 202 -6.30 10.37 -14.29
CA ALA A 202 -7.38 9.37 -14.31
C ALA A 202 -7.93 9.09 -12.90
N ALA A 203 -7.06 8.86 -11.92
CA ALA A 203 -7.44 8.69 -10.52
C ALA A 203 -8.13 9.94 -9.96
N THR A 204 -7.69 11.14 -10.34
CA THR A 204 -8.34 12.40 -9.95
C THR A 204 -9.77 12.49 -10.50
N VAL A 205 -9.98 12.13 -11.78
CA VAL A 205 -11.31 12.09 -12.40
C VAL A 205 -12.20 11.07 -11.72
N TYR A 206 -11.68 9.87 -11.43
CA TYR A 206 -12.41 8.84 -10.70
C TYR A 206 -12.85 9.33 -9.31
N LEU A 207 -11.92 9.88 -8.53
CA LEU A 207 -12.23 10.42 -7.19
C LEU A 207 -13.25 11.57 -7.24
N ALA A 208 -13.17 12.45 -8.25
CA ALA A 208 -14.13 13.53 -8.43
C ALA A 208 -15.53 13.01 -8.79
N ALA A 209 -15.62 11.95 -9.60
CA ALA A 209 -16.89 11.33 -9.99
C ALA A 209 -17.53 10.54 -8.83
N MET A 210 -16.73 9.79 -8.08
CA MET A 210 -17.20 9.00 -6.94
C MET A 210 -17.57 9.89 -5.74
N GLY A 211 -16.78 10.94 -5.51
CA GLY A 211 -16.87 11.74 -4.29
C GLY A 211 -16.64 10.93 -3.02
N LYS A 212 -16.87 11.57 -1.87
CA LYS A 212 -16.69 10.93 -0.56
C LYS A 212 -17.64 9.74 -0.36
N GLN A 213 -18.90 9.89 -0.77
CA GLN A 213 -19.94 8.88 -0.58
C GLN A 213 -19.70 7.67 -1.47
N GLY A 214 -19.35 7.87 -2.74
CA GLY A 214 -19.08 6.77 -3.66
C GLY A 214 -17.85 5.97 -3.25
N LEU A 215 -16.76 6.63 -2.84
CA LEU A 215 -15.57 5.92 -2.35
C LEU A 215 -15.88 5.09 -1.09
N ARG A 216 -16.67 5.64 -0.17
CA ARG A 216 -17.15 4.89 1.00
C ARG A 216 -18.00 3.68 0.61
N GLN A 217 -18.90 3.82 -0.35
CA GLN A 217 -19.72 2.71 -0.83
C GLN A 217 -18.87 1.60 -1.46
N VAL A 218 -17.84 1.94 -2.23
CA VAL A 218 -16.89 0.96 -2.78
C VAL A 218 -16.17 0.23 -1.65
N ALA A 219 -15.65 0.96 -0.67
CA ALA A 219 -14.98 0.36 0.49
C ALA A 219 -15.91 -0.58 1.28
N GLU A 220 -17.14 -0.16 1.56
CA GLU A 220 -18.15 -0.99 2.24
C GLU A 220 -18.50 -2.25 1.42
N LEU A 221 -18.58 -2.14 0.09
CA LEU A 221 -18.79 -3.30 -0.79
C LEU A 221 -17.63 -4.29 -0.72
N CYS A 222 -16.38 -3.83 -0.83
CA CYS A 222 -15.20 -4.69 -0.69
C CYS A 222 -15.22 -5.41 0.66
N TYR A 223 -15.41 -4.65 1.75
CA TYR A 223 -15.47 -5.18 3.11
C TYR A 223 -16.54 -6.25 3.27
N HIS A 224 -17.80 -5.94 2.94
CA HIS A 224 -18.91 -6.87 3.17
C HIS A 224 -18.81 -8.12 2.28
N LYS A 225 -18.34 -7.99 1.04
CA LYS A 225 -18.17 -9.12 0.13
C LYS A 225 -17.02 -10.02 0.57
N ALA A 226 -15.90 -9.46 1.02
CA ALA A 226 -14.80 -10.23 1.57
C ALA A 226 -15.21 -11.02 2.82
N HIS A 227 -15.96 -10.39 3.73
CA HIS A 227 -16.47 -11.06 4.93
C HIS A 227 -17.51 -12.14 4.61
N TYR A 228 -18.36 -11.93 3.61
CA TYR A 228 -19.26 -12.98 3.10
C TYR A 228 -18.46 -14.16 2.54
N ALA A 229 -17.45 -13.91 1.71
CA ALA A 229 -16.60 -14.96 1.16
C ALA A 229 -15.87 -15.74 2.27
N ALA A 230 -15.25 -15.06 3.23
CA ALA A 230 -14.56 -15.68 4.35
C ALA A 230 -15.53 -16.55 5.20
N ALA A 231 -16.73 -16.05 5.48
CA ALA A 231 -17.73 -16.78 6.26
C ALA A 231 -18.24 -18.04 5.55
N GLU A 232 -18.49 -17.99 4.23
CA GLU A 232 -18.91 -19.17 3.48
C GLU A 232 -17.78 -20.19 3.30
N ILE A 233 -16.55 -19.74 3.03
CA ILE A 233 -15.38 -20.62 2.93
C ILE A 233 -15.10 -21.29 4.29
N GLY A 234 -15.22 -20.56 5.40
CA GLY A 234 -15.01 -21.09 6.74
C GLY A 234 -16.01 -22.16 7.18
N LYS A 235 -17.12 -22.35 6.46
CA LYS A 235 -18.07 -23.45 6.69
C LYS A 235 -17.65 -24.75 6.00
N LEU A 236 -16.70 -24.69 5.07
CA LEU A 236 -16.26 -25.86 4.31
C LEU A 236 -15.34 -26.75 5.16
N PRO A 237 -15.50 -28.08 5.13
CA PRO A 237 -14.59 -28.99 5.82
C PRO A 237 -13.14 -28.81 5.34
N GLY A 238 -12.20 -28.75 6.28
CA GLY A 238 -10.77 -28.62 5.97
C GLY A 238 -10.28 -27.19 5.70
N PHE A 239 -11.19 -26.20 5.63
CA PHE A 239 -10.83 -24.78 5.50
C PHE A 239 -10.98 -24.06 6.84
N SER A 240 -10.09 -23.11 7.12
CA SER A 240 -10.17 -22.24 8.31
C SER A 240 -9.50 -20.89 8.09
N MET A 241 -9.81 -19.90 8.93
CA MET A 241 -9.09 -18.62 8.93
C MET A 241 -7.95 -18.73 9.98
N PRO A 242 -6.67 -18.74 9.59
CA PRO A 242 -5.57 -18.98 10.51
C PRO A 242 -5.21 -17.75 11.36
N ILE A 243 -5.72 -16.57 11.02
CA ILE A 243 -5.43 -15.30 11.68
C ILE A 243 -6.73 -14.73 12.24
N ASP A 244 -6.77 -14.56 13.55
CA ASP A 244 -7.89 -13.95 14.29
C ASP A 244 -7.63 -12.44 14.48
N ALA A 245 -7.86 -11.67 13.42
CA ALA A 245 -7.77 -10.22 13.43
C ALA A 245 -8.73 -9.60 12.41
N PRO A 246 -9.13 -8.32 12.58
CA PRO A 246 -9.92 -7.61 11.59
C PRO A 246 -9.16 -7.48 10.27
N PHE A 247 -9.85 -7.67 9.15
CA PHE A 247 -9.30 -7.48 7.80
C PHE A 247 -10.22 -6.59 6.96
N PHE A 248 -9.71 -6.09 5.84
CA PHE A 248 -10.49 -5.25 4.92
C PHE A 248 -11.12 -6.08 3.80
N GLN A 249 -10.41 -6.20 2.67
CA GLN A 249 -10.89 -6.88 1.46
C GLN A 249 -10.06 -8.12 1.11
N GLU A 250 -8.94 -8.29 1.81
CA GLU A 250 -8.02 -9.41 1.66
C GLU A 250 -8.00 -10.21 2.95
N PHE A 251 -7.91 -11.54 2.86
CA PHE A 251 -7.85 -12.42 4.01
C PHE A 251 -7.16 -13.74 3.66
N VAL A 252 -6.53 -14.35 4.66
CA VAL A 252 -5.85 -15.63 4.49
C VAL A 252 -6.81 -16.78 4.80
N VAL A 253 -6.82 -17.78 3.93
CA VAL A 253 -7.50 -19.05 4.12
C VAL A 253 -6.47 -20.14 4.29
N GLN A 254 -6.56 -20.89 5.38
CA GLN A 254 -5.85 -22.14 5.59
C GLN A 254 -6.58 -23.24 4.82
N CYS A 255 -5.92 -23.83 3.82
CA CYS A 255 -6.52 -24.83 2.94
C CYS A 255 -6.17 -26.27 3.34
N PRO A 256 -6.99 -27.27 2.96
CA PRO A 256 -6.70 -28.69 3.20
C PRO A 256 -5.58 -29.25 2.30
N ALA A 257 -5.28 -28.57 1.19
CA ALA A 257 -4.25 -28.93 0.22
C ALA A 257 -3.41 -27.69 -0.16
N PRO A 258 -2.23 -27.86 -0.79
CA PRO A 258 -1.42 -26.74 -1.25
C PRO A 258 -2.19 -25.81 -2.20
N PRO A 259 -2.11 -24.47 -2.03
CA PRO A 259 -2.82 -23.51 -2.88
C PRO A 259 -2.51 -23.68 -4.37
N ALA A 260 -1.28 -24.06 -4.74
CA ALA A 260 -0.93 -24.37 -6.13
C ALA A 260 -1.81 -25.46 -6.75
N GLU A 261 -2.16 -26.51 -6.00
CA GLU A 261 -3.06 -27.58 -6.49
C GLU A 261 -4.51 -27.11 -6.56
N ILE A 262 -4.94 -26.33 -5.58
CA ILE A 262 -6.28 -25.73 -5.54
C ILE A 262 -6.48 -24.80 -6.73
N ASN A 263 -5.54 -23.88 -6.94
CA ASN A 263 -5.53 -22.93 -8.04
C ASN A 263 -5.57 -23.61 -9.41
N LYS A 264 -4.91 -24.77 -9.56
CA LYS A 264 -4.97 -25.55 -10.80
C LYS A 264 -6.40 -26.02 -11.11
N LYS A 265 -7.14 -26.55 -10.13
CA LYS A 265 -8.55 -26.97 -10.37
C LYS A 265 -9.50 -25.78 -10.47
N LEU A 266 -9.23 -24.68 -9.76
CA LEU A 266 -10.00 -23.45 -9.93
C LEU A 266 -9.86 -22.92 -11.36
N MET A 267 -8.66 -23.02 -11.94
CA MET A 267 -8.41 -22.63 -13.33
C MET A 267 -9.22 -23.45 -14.33
N ASP A 268 -9.44 -24.75 -14.10
CA ASP A 268 -10.32 -25.60 -14.93
C ASP A 268 -11.77 -25.09 -14.96
N ARG A 269 -12.15 -24.23 -14.00
CA ARG A 269 -13.46 -23.56 -13.91
C ARG A 269 -13.42 -22.09 -14.30
N ASN A 270 -12.32 -21.62 -14.89
CA ASN A 270 -12.06 -20.22 -15.20
C ASN A 270 -12.10 -19.30 -13.96
N ILE A 271 -11.69 -19.81 -12.80
CA ILE A 271 -11.55 -19.03 -11.57
C ILE A 271 -10.06 -18.82 -11.31
N LEU A 272 -9.62 -17.56 -11.28
CA LEU A 272 -8.29 -17.22 -10.79
C LEU A 272 -8.33 -17.31 -9.25
N GLY A 273 -7.59 -18.28 -8.69
CA GLY A 273 -7.52 -18.46 -7.25
C GLY A 273 -6.60 -17.45 -6.55
N GLY A 274 -6.42 -17.65 -5.25
CA GLY A 274 -5.66 -16.73 -4.41
C GLY A 274 -4.15 -16.84 -4.57
N LEU A 275 -3.43 -15.88 -3.98
CA LEU A 275 -1.98 -15.90 -3.92
C LEU A 275 -1.50 -16.98 -2.93
N ASP A 276 -0.55 -17.80 -3.37
CA ASP A 276 0.03 -18.86 -2.55
C ASP A 276 0.97 -18.28 -1.49
N LEU A 277 0.60 -18.45 -0.22
CA LEU A 277 1.38 -18.05 0.95
C LEU A 277 2.06 -19.24 1.64
N GLY A 278 2.17 -20.40 0.99
CA GLY A 278 2.69 -21.64 1.55
C GLY A 278 4.09 -21.55 2.17
N ARG A 279 4.88 -20.52 1.81
CA ARG A 279 6.20 -20.23 2.39
C ARG A 279 6.11 -19.54 3.77
N GLN A 280 5.04 -18.78 4.02
CA GLN A 280 4.81 -18.03 5.25
C GLN A 280 3.83 -18.74 6.18
N ILE A 281 2.76 -19.31 5.61
CA ILE A 281 1.68 -20.00 6.31
C ILE A 281 1.47 -21.33 5.59
N PRO A 282 1.70 -22.50 6.23
CA PRO A 282 1.52 -23.79 5.59
C PRO A 282 0.14 -23.89 4.94
N ASN A 283 0.04 -24.24 3.66
CA ASN A 283 -1.22 -24.23 2.88
C ASN A 283 -2.08 -22.94 3.00
N GLY A 284 -1.45 -21.79 3.27
CA GLY A 284 -2.14 -20.50 3.32
C GLY A 284 -2.38 -19.95 1.92
N MET A 285 -3.60 -19.51 1.64
CA MET A 285 -3.98 -18.84 0.40
C MET A 285 -4.55 -17.46 0.72
N LEU A 286 -3.97 -16.39 0.15
CA LEU A 286 -4.50 -15.03 0.28
C LEU A 286 -5.53 -14.77 -0.81
N LEU A 287 -6.75 -14.46 -0.42
CA LEU A 287 -7.83 -14.06 -1.32
C LEU A 287 -8.09 -12.57 -1.21
N CYS A 288 -8.44 -11.95 -2.34
CA CYS A 288 -8.85 -10.55 -2.42
C CYS A 288 -10.23 -10.48 -3.08
N VAL A 289 -11.19 -9.83 -2.43
CA VAL A 289 -12.57 -9.69 -2.92
C VAL A 289 -12.92 -8.21 -3.01
N THR A 290 -13.26 -7.75 -4.21
CA THR A 290 -13.45 -6.32 -4.49
C THR A 290 -14.90 -5.97 -4.79
N GLU A 291 -15.17 -4.70 -5.07
CA GLU A 291 -16.48 -4.23 -5.51
C GLU A 291 -16.95 -4.90 -6.81
N MET A 292 -16.02 -5.40 -7.63
CA MET A 292 -16.30 -6.10 -8.88
C MET A 292 -16.64 -7.59 -8.69
N SER A 293 -16.32 -8.18 -7.53
CA SER A 293 -16.68 -9.58 -7.23
C SER A 293 -18.18 -9.69 -6.97
N SER A 294 -18.95 -10.31 -7.86
CA SER A 294 -20.38 -10.51 -7.62
C SER A 294 -20.60 -11.62 -6.59
N ARG A 295 -21.78 -11.64 -5.95
CA ARG A 295 -22.15 -12.75 -5.06
C ARG A 295 -22.09 -14.10 -5.79
N LYS A 296 -22.50 -14.14 -7.05
CA LYS A 296 -22.44 -15.34 -7.89
C LYS A 296 -21.00 -15.83 -8.09
N ASP A 297 -20.04 -14.92 -8.26
CA ASP A 297 -18.63 -15.30 -8.41
C ASP A 297 -18.08 -15.89 -7.11
N ILE A 298 -18.43 -15.28 -5.96
CA ILE A 298 -18.06 -15.79 -4.63
C ILE A 298 -18.68 -17.15 -4.38
N ASP A 299 -19.98 -17.33 -4.64
CA ASP A 299 -20.66 -18.62 -4.47
C ASP A 299 -20.07 -19.70 -5.39
N SER A 300 -19.63 -19.31 -6.60
CA SER A 300 -18.94 -20.23 -7.54
C SER A 300 -17.56 -20.65 -7.02
N LEU A 301 -16.81 -19.73 -6.43
CA LEU A 301 -15.55 -20.04 -5.74
C LEU A 301 -15.78 -21.01 -4.57
N VAL A 302 -16.75 -20.73 -3.71
CA VAL A 302 -17.09 -21.58 -2.55
C VAL A 302 -17.48 -23.00 -3.01
N ALA A 303 -18.33 -23.10 -4.04
CA ALA A 303 -18.73 -24.39 -4.60
C ALA A 303 -17.52 -25.17 -5.14
N ALA A 304 -16.60 -24.51 -5.85
CA ALA A 304 -15.39 -25.16 -6.34
C ALA A 304 -14.44 -25.59 -5.21
N LEU A 305 -14.30 -24.79 -4.16
CA LEU A 305 -13.49 -25.13 -2.98
C LEU A 305 -14.07 -26.31 -2.19
N SER A 306 -15.39 -26.48 -2.16
CA SER A 306 -16.07 -27.58 -1.43
C SER A 306 -15.71 -28.99 -1.91
N GLU A 307 -15.09 -29.10 -3.09
CA GLU A 307 -14.64 -30.38 -3.67
C GLU A 307 -13.30 -30.85 -3.10
N PHE A 308 -12.59 -29.98 -2.38
CA PHE A 308 -11.39 -30.31 -1.62
C PHE A 308 -11.80 -30.69 -0.20
N LYS A 309 -11.46 -31.91 0.20
CA LYS A 309 -11.74 -32.48 1.53
C LYS A 309 -10.44 -32.74 2.27
#